data_AF-A0A7Z7FVF1-F1
#
_entry.id   AF-A0A7Z7FVF1-F1
#
_cell.length_a   1.000
_cell.length_b   1.000
_cell.length_c   1.000
_cell.angle_alpha   90.00
_cell.angle_beta   90.00
_cell.angle_gamma   90.00
#
_symmetry.space_group_name_H-M   'P 1'
#
loop_
_entity.id
_entity.type
_entity.pdbx_description
1 polymer ?
#
loop_
_entity_poly.entity_id
_entity_poly.type
_entity_poly.pdbx_seq_one_letter_code
_entity_poly.pdbx_strand_id
1 'polypeptide(L)'
;MSDLVLKLDELVQLRDDLDAVVREFQNADDFSDSVAEATGHDDLHSHVRDFAHKWNEKRKEMTENVKNVQQVIAAVADNFVKVDGDLAKALDEKKGADHK
;
A
#
# COMPACT_ATOMS: atom_id res chain seq x y z
N MET A 1 21.82 -19.80 11.73
CA MET A 1 21.61 -18.67 10.82
C MET A 1 20.23 -18.84 10.25
N SER A 2 19.29 -17.95 10.55
CA SER A 2 17.96 -18.01 9.97
C SER A 2 18.10 -17.76 8.47
N ASP A 3 17.91 -18.83 7.70
CA ASP A 3 17.81 -18.79 6.25
C ASP A 3 16.57 -17.96 5.90
N LEU A 4 16.78 -16.71 5.52
CA LEU A 4 15.71 -15.75 5.29
C LEU A 4 15.16 -16.00 3.88
N VAL A 5 14.19 -16.91 3.77
CA VAL A 5 13.53 -17.22 2.50
C VAL A 5 12.54 -16.11 2.17
N LEU A 6 12.95 -15.16 1.34
CA LEU A 6 12.05 -14.14 0.79
C LEU A 6 11.46 -14.62 -0.52
N LYS A 7 10.14 -14.78 -0.51
CA LYS A 7 9.36 -15.04 -1.72
C LYS A 7 9.02 -13.70 -2.36
N LEU A 8 9.92 -13.23 -3.23
CA LEU A 8 9.74 -11.97 -3.95
C LEU A 8 8.39 -11.92 -4.70
N ASP A 9 7.93 -13.06 -5.23
CA ASP A 9 6.62 -13.17 -5.87
C ASP A 9 5.46 -12.86 -4.91
N GLU A 10 5.53 -13.30 -3.66
CA GLU A 10 4.51 -12.99 -2.63
C GLU A 10 4.54 -11.50 -2.25
N LEU A 11 5.73 -10.87 -2.25
CA LEU A 11 5.84 -9.42 -2.02
C LEU A 11 5.27 -8.60 -3.18
N VAL A 12 5.47 -9.05 -4.43
CA VAL A 12 4.87 -8.42 -5.61
C VAL A 12 3.34 -8.55 -5.55
N GLN A 13 2.82 -9.74 -5.25
CA GLN A 13 1.38 -9.96 -5.09
C GLN A 13 0.80 -9.07 -3.99
N LEU A 14 1.46 -9.01 -2.83
CA LEU A 14 1.02 -8.18 -1.72
C LEU A 14 0.99 -6.69 -2.08
N ARG A 15 1.97 -6.21 -2.86
CA ARG A 15 1.99 -4.83 -3.36
C ARG A 15 0.76 -4.55 -4.23
N ASP A 16 0.44 -5.47 -5.14
CA ASP A 16 -0.67 -5.32 -6.08
C ASP A 16 -2.03 -5.39 -5.35
N ASP A 17 -2.16 -6.28 -4.36
CA ASP A 17 -3.34 -6.37 -3.50
C ASP A 17 -3.56 -5.07 -2.70
N LEU A 18 -2.49 -4.49 -2.15
CA LEU A 18 -2.57 -3.21 -1.45
C LEU A 18 -2.92 -2.06 -2.41
N ASP A 19 -2.46 -2.10 -3.67
CA ASP A 19 -2.82 -1.10 -4.68
C ASP A 19 -4.32 -1.18 -5.01
N ALA A 20 -4.87 -2.39 -5.11
CA ALA A 20 -6.30 -2.60 -5.27
C ALA A 20 -7.09 -2.01 -4.09
N VAL A 21 -6.65 -2.23 -2.85
CA VAL A 21 -7.28 -1.66 -1.66
C VAL A 21 -7.22 -0.13 -1.65
N VAL A 22 -6.08 0.47 -2.01
CA VAL A 22 -5.96 1.94 -2.12
C VAL A 22 -6.94 2.47 -3.17
N ARG A 23 -7.03 1.83 -4.34
CA ARG A 23 -7.94 2.24 -5.40
C ARG A 23 -9.41 2.13 -4.98
N GLU A 24 -9.79 1.04 -4.32
CA GLU A 24 -11.12 0.86 -3.74
C GLU A 24 -11.46 2.00 -2.77
N PHE A 25 -10.56 2.36 -1.85
CA PHE A 25 -10.79 3.48 -0.96
C PHE A 25 -10.79 4.85 -1.65
N GLN A 26 -10.04 5.03 -2.73
CA GLN A 26 -10.07 6.29 -3.49
C GLN A 26 -11.33 6.42 -4.36
N ASN A 27 -11.84 5.30 -4.86
CA ASN A 27 -13.02 5.24 -5.72
C ASN A 27 -14.34 5.10 -4.95
N ALA A 28 -14.28 4.68 -3.68
CA ALA A 28 -15.40 4.76 -2.77
C ALA A 28 -15.78 6.23 -2.63
N ASP A 29 -16.75 6.63 -3.44
CA ASP A 29 -17.15 8.01 -3.69
C ASP A 29 -17.32 8.78 -2.38
N ASP A 30 -17.10 10.08 -2.45
CA ASP A 30 -17.45 10.94 -1.33
C ASP A 30 -18.96 10.79 -1.12
N PHE A 31 -19.34 10.21 0.03
CA PHE A 31 -20.73 10.18 0.44
C PHE A 31 -21.09 11.66 0.60
N SER A 32 -21.79 12.23 -0.38
CA SER A 32 -21.86 13.68 -0.53
C SER A 32 -23.06 14.24 0.20
N ASP A 33 -23.04 15.56 0.40
CA ASP A 33 -24.19 16.33 0.89
C ASP A 33 -25.49 16.02 0.11
N SER A 34 -25.40 15.56 -1.15
CA SER A 34 -26.57 15.15 -1.95
C SER A 34 -27.37 13.99 -1.35
N VAL A 35 -26.73 13.03 -0.68
CA VAL A 35 -27.44 11.93 -0.02
C VAL A 35 -28.13 12.43 1.25
N ALA A 36 -27.51 13.37 1.95
CA ALA A 36 -28.14 14.03 3.10
C ALA A 36 -29.36 14.85 2.65
N GLU A 37 -29.24 15.63 1.57
CA GLU A 37 -30.33 16.42 0.98
C GLU A 37 -31.52 15.55 0.53
N ALA A 38 -31.25 14.36 -0.02
CA ALA A 38 -32.29 13.43 -0.45
C ALA A 38 -33.15 12.87 0.69
N THR A 39 -32.73 13.01 1.95
CA THR A 39 -33.47 12.44 3.09
C THR A 39 -34.76 13.19 3.45
N GLY A 40 -34.87 14.48 3.08
CA GLY A 40 -36.09 15.27 3.24
C GLY A 40 -36.55 15.55 4.69
N HIS A 41 -35.77 15.14 5.70
CA HIS A 41 -36.07 15.36 7.11
C HIS A 41 -34.83 15.94 7.81
N ASP A 42 -34.96 17.08 8.48
CA ASP A 42 -33.83 17.86 9.01
C ASP A 42 -32.92 17.06 9.96
N ASP A 43 -33.51 16.33 10.91
CA ASP A 43 -32.71 15.50 11.84
C ASP A 43 -31.95 14.38 11.11
N LEU A 44 -32.61 13.69 10.16
CA LEU A 44 -31.98 12.62 9.40
C LEU A 44 -30.88 13.15 8.48
N HIS A 45 -31.12 14.31 7.85
CA HIS A 45 -30.12 15.04 7.07
C HIS A 45 -28.87 15.31 7.90
N SER A 46 -29.02 15.82 9.12
CA SER A 46 -27.89 16.11 10.02
C SER A 46 -27.08 14.85 10.34
N HIS A 47 -27.75 13.75 10.70
CA HIS A 47 -27.08 12.48 11.02
C HIS A 47 -26.36 11.86 9.81
N VAL A 48 -26.98 11.92 8.63
CA VAL A 48 -26.39 11.41 7.39
C VAL A 48 -25.17 12.23 6.99
N ARG A 49 -25.26 13.57 7.12
CA ARG A 49 -24.12 14.47 6.88
C ARG A 49 -22.97 14.19 7.84
N ASP A 50 -23.24 14.05 9.13
CA ASP A 50 -22.21 13.73 10.14
C ASP A 50 -21.53 12.38 9.89
N PHE A 51 -22.31 11.37 9.52
CA PHE A 51 -21.77 10.07 9.12
C PHE A 51 -20.87 10.19 7.89
N ALA A 52 -21.32 10.92 6.88
CA ALA A 52 -20.58 11.14 5.64
C ALA A 52 -19.21 11.79 5.87
N HIS A 53 -19.17 12.87 6.67
CA HIS A 53 -17.91 13.54 7.02
C HIS A 53 -16.96 12.62 7.78
N LYS A 54 -17.46 11.91 8.80
CA LYS A 54 -16.65 10.95 9.58
C LYS A 54 -16.14 9.79 8.73
N TRP A 55 -16.97 9.30 7.81
CA TRP A 55 -16.56 8.27 6.86
C TRP A 55 -15.46 8.78 5.93
N ASN A 56 -15.58 10.00 5.40
CA ASN A 56 -14.55 10.63 4.59
C ASN A 56 -13.21 10.75 5.32
N GLU A 57 -13.21 11.22 6.56
CA GLU A 57 -12.02 11.28 7.40
C GLU A 57 -11.44 9.88 7.61
N LYS A 58 -12.28 8.91 7.99
CA LYS A 58 -11.79 7.57 8.27
C LYS A 58 -11.21 6.88 7.04
N ARG A 59 -11.81 7.09 5.87
CA ARG A 59 -11.32 6.59 4.59
C ARG A 59 -9.96 7.17 4.21
N LYS A 60 -9.75 8.47 4.46
CA LYS A 60 -8.44 9.12 4.27
C LYS A 60 -7.37 8.49 5.16
N GLU A 61 -7.65 8.33 6.46
CA GLU A 61 -6.72 7.67 7.39
C GLU A 61 -6.38 6.23 6.94
N MET A 62 -7.39 5.45 6.55
CA MET A 62 -7.17 4.08 6.07
C MET A 62 -6.30 4.06 4.81
N THR A 63 -6.57 4.96 3.86
CA THR A 63 -5.79 5.10 2.63
C THR A 63 -4.33 5.44 2.93
N GLU A 64 -4.07 6.37 3.84
CA GLU A 64 -2.71 6.74 4.26
C GLU A 64 -1.98 5.56 4.93
N ASN A 65 -2.67 4.83 5.81
CA ASN A 65 -2.09 3.65 6.46
C ASN A 65 -1.71 2.56 5.45
N VAL A 66 -2.58 2.28 4.46
CA VAL A 66 -2.29 1.29 3.41
C VAL A 66 -1.09 1.74 2.56
N LYS A 67 -1.00 3.03 2.21
CA LYS A 67 0.16 3.60 1.50
C LYS A 67 1.46 3.47 2.30
N ASN A 68 1.41 3.67 3.61
CA ASN A 68 2.59 3.48 4.48
C ASN A 68 3.07 2.03 4.44
N VAL A 69 2.15 1.06 4.47
CA VAL A 69 2.50 -0.37 4.34
C VAL A 69 3.11 -0.67 2.97
N GLN A 70 2.54 -0.12 1.88
CA GLN A 70 3.14 -0.25 0.54
C GLN A 70 4.57 0.28 0.48
N GLN A 71 4.85 1.44 1.09
CA GLN A 71 6.20 2.00 1.14
C GLN A 71 7.19 1.09 1.87
N VAL A 72 6.78 0.49 2.99
CA VAL A 72 7.62 -0.45 3.72
C VAL A 72 7.92 -1.69 2.87
N ILE A 73 6.91 -2.25 2.20
CA ILE A 73 7.09 -3.41 1.32
C ILE A 73 8.02 -3.10 0.15
N ALA A 74 7.85 -1.94 -0.48
CA ALA A 74 8.74 -1.48 -1.55
C ALA A 74 10.18 -1.33 -1.05
N ALA A 75 10.38 -0.70 0.12
CA ALA A 75 11.71 -0.54 0.71
C ALA A 75 12.36 -1.89 1.05
N VAL A 76 11.59 -2.89 1.50
CA VAL A 76 12.10 -4.25 1.73
C VAL A 76 12.54 -4.85 0.38
N ALA A 77 11.67 -4.86 -0.63
CA ALA A 77 11.98 -5.43 -1.94
C ALA A 77 13.24 -4.80 -2.58
N ASP A 78 13.32 -3.46 -2.58
CA ASP A 78 14.45 -2.71 -3.14
C ASP A 78 15.77 -3.05 -2.45
N ASN A 79 15.76 -3.14 -1.12
CA ASN A 79 16.95 -3.50 -0.36
C ASN A 79 17.42 -4.93 -0.68
N PHE A 80 16.50 -5.88 -0.86
CA PHE A 80 16.86 -7.25 -1.22
C PHE A 80 17.44 -7.35 -2.62
N VAL A 81 16.81 -6.70 -3.63
CA VAL A 81 17.34 -6.66 -4.99
C VAL A 81 18.74 -6.05 -5.01
N LYS A 82 18.96 -4.98 -4.23
CA LYS A 82 20.26 -4.33 -4.14
C LYS A 82 21.32 -5.25 -3.52
N VAL A 83 21.03 -5.86 -2.38
CA VAL A 83 21.98 -6.76 -1.70
C VAL A 83 22.33 -7.96 -2.58
N ASP A 84 21.33 -8.54 -3.25
CA ASP A 84 21.53 -9.70 -4.14
C ASP A 84 22.40 -9.33 -5.35
N GLY A 85 22.13 -8.16 -5.96
CA GLY A 85 22.94 -7.62 -7.05
C GLY A 85 24.38 -7.28 -6.65
N ASP A 86 24.58 -6.74 -5.46
CA ASP A 86 25.93 -6.43 -4.94
C ASP A 86 26.72 -7.72 -4.64
N LEU A 87 26.05 -8.76 -4.11
CA LEU A 87 26.67 -10.07 -3.89
C LEU A 87 27.03 -10.76 -5.21
N ALA A 88 26.14 -10.72 -6.21
CA ALA A 88 26.40 -11.27 -7.54
C ALA A 88 27.64 -10.62 -8.19
N LYS A 89 27.75 -9.29 -8.13
CA LYS A 89 28.92 -8.56 -8.62
C LYS A 89 30.20 -8.98 -7.91
N ALA A 90 30.19 -9.05 -6.57
CA ALA A 90 31.34 -9.47 -5.80
C ALA A 90 31.81 -10.90 -6.16
N LEU A 91 30.86 -11.81 -6.45
CA LEU A 91 31.18 -13.16 -6.91
C LEU A 91 31.78 -13.18 -8.32
N ASP A 92 31.27 -12.37 -9.24
CA ASP A 92 31.81 -12.27 -10.60
C ASP A 92 33.21 -11.62 -10.62
N GLU A 93 33.44 -10.58 -9.81
CA GLU A 93 34.75 -9.96 -9.62
C GLU A 93 35.77 -10.97 -9.08
N LYS A 94 35.38 -11.78 -8.08
CA LYS A 94 36.24 -12.84 -7.53
C LYS A 94 36.57 -13.91 -8.57
N LYS A 95 35.59 -14.37 -9.35
CA LYS A 95 35.82 -15.35 -10.43
C LYS A 95 36.75 -14.83 -11.52
N GLY A 96 36.67 -13.54 -11.85
CA GLY A 96 37.57 -12.88 -12.80
C GLY A 96 39.00 -12.73 -12.29
N ALA A 97 39.20 -12.64 -10.96
CA ALA A 97 40.52 -12.61 -10.33
C ALA A 97 41.20 -13.99 -10.26
N ASP A 98 40.43 -15.07 -10.09
CA ASP A 98 40.96 -16.44 -10.01
C ASP A 98 41.37 -17.03 -11.40
N HIS A 99 40.99 -16.39 -12.52
CA HIS A 99 41.30 -16.83 -13.89
C HIS A 99 42.41 -16.00 -14.58
N LYS A 100 43.13 -15.16 -13.84
CA LYS A 100 44.22 -14.31 -14.35
C LYS A 100 45.54 -14.60 -13.65
#